data_AF-A0ABC9Y3A7-F1
#
_entry.id   AF-A0ABC9Y3A7-F1
#
_cell.length_a   1.000
_cell.length_b   1.000
_cell.length_c   1.000
_cell.angle_alpha   90.00
_cell.angle_beta   90.00
_cell.angle_gamma   90.00
#
_symmetry.space_group_name_H-M   'P 1'
#
loop_
_entity.id
_entity.type
_entity.pdbx_description
1 polymer ?
#
loop_
_entity_poly.entity_id
_entity_poly.type
_entity_poly.pdbx_seq_one_letter_code
_entity_poly.pdbx_strand_id
1 'polypeptide(L)'
;MGPDDMHLWVLRELADEGTKLFPIIFEKSWQSGEVPTDWKRGNITPTFKKGKKEELWNYRLVSLTSVPSKITEQILLETILRHMENKEVTGDSQHCFTKGKSCLTNLVAFYDGVTASVDKGRATDIIYLDLCKAFDTVLHNILVSKLERHGFDRWTTQWGSVLGPVLFNIFVSDMDNVIECTFSKFADDTKLCGAVNMLEGRDAIQRDLDRLERWACVNCMKFNKAKCQVLHMGRRNPKHNYRLSGEWIESSPEETDLGVLVDKKLTMT
;
A
#
# COMPACT_ATOMS: atom_id res chain seq x y z
N MET A 1 -17.79 5.91 20.96
CA MET A 1 -18.84 6.17 19.95
C MET A 1 -18.37 7.29 19.05
N GLY A 2 -18.93 7.39 17.84
CA GLY A 2 -18.67 8.51 16.94
C GLY A 2 -19.30 9.81 17.44
N PRO A 3 -19.14 10.93 16.72
CA PRO A 3 -19.72 12.23 17.08
C PRO A 3 -21.25 12.28 17.08
N ASP A 4 -21.88 11.28 16.44
CA ASP A 4 -23.33 11.10 16.33
C ASP A 4 -23.94 10.32 17.50
N ASP A 5 -23.11 9.84 18.44
CA ASP A 5 -23.49 8.99 19.58
C ASP A 5 -24.33 7.76 19.21
N MET A 6 -24.33 7.37 17.93
CA MET A 6 -25.05 6.22 17.44
C MET A 6 -24.27 4.94 17.73
N HIS A 7 -24.81 4.11 18.62
CA HIS A 7 -24.24 2.81 18.92
C HIS A 7 -24.58 1.78 17.83
N LEU A 8 -23.64 0.90 17.50
CA LEU A 8 -23.84 -0.17 16.49
C LEU A 8 -25.06 -1.04 16.79
N TRP A 9 -25.35 -1.28 18.06
CA TRP A 9 -26.53 -2.05 18.48
C TRP A 9 -27.84 -1.42 18.03
N VAL A 10 -27.98 -0.09 18.12
CA VAL A 10 -29.20 0.62 17.69
C VAL A 10 -29.45 0.43 16.19
N LEU A 11 -28.39 0.47 15.39
CA LEU A 11 -28.49 0.21 13.95
C LEU A 11 -28.80 -1.24 13.62
N ARG A 12 -28.38 -2.17 14.47
CA ARG A 12 -28.66 -3.60 14.29
C ARG A 12 -30.13 -3.92 14.60
N GLU A 13 -30.68 -3.32 15.65
CA GLU A 13 -32.10 -3.46 16.01
C GLU A 13 -33.02 -2.74 15.03
N LEU A 14 -32.60 -1.58 14.50
CA LEU A 14 -33.34 -0.79 13.52
C LEU A 14 -32.87 -1.05 12.09
N ALA A 15 -32.41 -2.27 11.77
CA ALA A 15 -31.85 -2.57 10.46
C ALA A 15 -32.89 -2.45 9.33
N ASP A 16 -34.13 -2.88 9.56
CA ASP A 16 -35.21 -2.83 8.56
C ASP A 16 -35.64 -1.39 8.23
N GLU A 17 -35.55 -0.48 9.19
CA GLU A 17 -35.83 0.95 9.03
C GLU A 17 -34.61 1.67 8.46
N GLY A 18 -33.42 1.30 8.93
CA GLY A 18 -32.15 1.79 8.45
C GLY A 18 -31.95 1.51 6.96
N THR A 19 -32.29 0.31 6.48
CA THR A 19 -32.22 -0.06 5.06
C THR A 19 -33.13 0.79 4.17
N LYS A 20 -34.18 1.42 4.71
CA LYS A 20 -35.04 2.35 3.96
C LYS A 20 -34.47 3.78 3.98
N LEU A 21 -33.92 4.23 5.10
CA LEU A 21 -33.48 5.61 5.30
C LEU A 21 -32.04 5.87 4.84
N PHE A 22 -31.09 4.98 5.13
CA PHE A 22 -29.68 5.18 4.79
C PHE A 22 -29.43 5.31 3.30
N PRO A 23 -30.07 4.53 2.40
CA PRO A 23 -29.89 4.72 0.96
C PRO A 23 -30.38 6.09 0.49
N ILE A 24 -31.47 6.62 1.05
CA ILE A 24 -31.98 7.95 0.68
C ILE A 24 -31.01 9.04 1.12
N ILE A 25 -30.48 8.93 2.34
CA ILE A 25 -29.48 9.87 2.87
C ILE A 25 -28.22 9.79 2.00
N PHE A 26 -27.74 8.57 1.72
CA PHE A 26 -26.56 8.34 0.91
C PHE A 26 -26.73 8.88 -0.51
N GLU A 27 -27.84 8.57 -1.19
CA GLU A 27 -28.11 9.04 -2.55
C GLU A 27 -28.17 10.57 -2.62
N LYS A 28 -28.85 11.22 -1.66
CA LYS A 28 -28.89 12.68 -1.58
C LYS A 28 -27.50 13.28 -1.38
N SER A 29 -26.73 12.68 -0.47
CA SER A 29 -25.38 13.11 -0.12
C SER A 29 -24.39 12.86 -1.28
N TRP A 30 -24.60 11.80 -2.05
CA TRP A 30 -23.86 11.45 -3.26
C TRP A 30 -24.13 12.44 -4.39
N GLN A 31 -25.40 12.72 -4.67
CA GLN A 31 -25.81 13.66 -5.73
C GLN A 31 -25.43 15.11 -5.43
N SER A 32 -25.47 15.53 -4.16
CA SER A 32 -25.10 16.89 -3.76
C SER A 32 -23.59 17.09 -3.60
N GLY A 33 -22.82 16.01 -3.41
CA GLY A 33 -21.42 16.08 -3.02
C GLY A 33 -21.19 16.56 -1.58
N GLU A 34 -22.26 16.70 -0.79
CA GLU A 34 -22.21 17.18 0.59
C GLU A 34 -22.35 16.04 1.59
N VAL A 35 -21.27 15.74 2.31
CA VAL A 35 -21.28 14.77 3.42
C VAL A 35 -21.81 15.43 4.71
N PRO A 36 -22.68 14.76 5.51
CA PRO A 36 -23.11 15.26 6.82
C PRO A 36 -21.94 15.65 7.71
N THR A 37 -22.09 16.75 8.46
CA THR A 37 -21.00 17.28 9.30
C THR A 37 -20.53 16.28 10.35
N ASP A 38 -21.43 15.47 10.91
CA ASP A 38 -21.09 14.43 11.89
C ASP A 38 -20.23 13.30 11.31
N TRP A 39 -20.39 13.03 10.02
CA TRP A 39 -19.62 11.99 9.32
C TRP A 39 -18.20 12.47 8.98
N LYS A 40 -18.01 13.79 8.85
CA LYS A 40 -16.67 14.40 8.68
C LYS A 40 -15.88 14.49 9.98
N ARG A 41 -16.50 14.25 11.13
CA ARG A 41 -15.89 14.36 12.45
C ARG A 41 -15.56 12.98 13.00
N GLY A 42 -14.59 12.93 13.91
CA GLY A 42 -14.28 11.71 14.65
C GLY A 42 -13.77 12.03 16.03
N ASN A 43 -14.16 11.22 17.00
CA ASN A 43 -13.68 11.34 18.37
C ASN A 43 -12.30 10.70 18.47
N ILE A 44 -11.25 11.51 18.68
CA ILE A 44 -9.88 11.02 18.78
C ILE A 44 -9.69 10.34 20.14
N THR A 45 -9.39 9.04 20.11
CA THR A 45 -9.09 8.24 21.30
C THR A 45 -7.65 7.76 21.24
N PRO A 46 -6.78 8.15 22.20
CA PRO A 46 -5.42 7.63 22.27
C PRO A 46 -5.45 6.16 22.72
N THR A 47 -4.83 5.29 21.94
CA THR A 47 -4.67 3.86 22.24
C THR A 47 -3.21 3.56 22.54
N PHE A 48 -2.92 3.09 23.74
CA PHE A 48 -1.55 2.78 24.16
C PHE A 48 -0.98 1.60 23.37
N LYS A 49 0.23 1.74 22.81
CA LYS A 49 0.90 0.71 22.00
C LYS A 49 1.91 -0.11 22.82
N LYS A 50 2.98 0.52 23.33
CA LYS A 50 4.04 -0.12 24.14
C LYS A 50 4.96 0.94 24.77
N GLY A 51 5.73 0.58 25.81
CA GLY A 51 6.72 1.47 26.43
C GLY A 51 6.22 2.16 27.71
N LYS A 52 6.68 3.39 27.96
CA LYS A 52 6.26 4.20 29.11
C LYS A 52 4.96 4.93 28.82
N LYS A 53 4.00 4.92 29.75
CA LYS A 53 2.66 5.51 29.55
C LYS A 53 2.66 7.03 29.56
N GLU A 54 3.76 7.63 30.00
CA GLU A 54 3.91 9.08 30.13
C GLU A 54 4.39 9.73 28.82
N GLU A 55 4.88 8.93 27.87
CA GLU A 55 5.40 9.42 26.59
C GLU A 55 4.32 9.43 25.51
N LEU A 56 4.06 10.60 24.93
CA LEU A 56 3.04 10.80 23.88
C LEU A 56 3.25 9.89 22.65
N TRP A 57 4.50 9.61 22.27
CA TRP A 57 4.83 8.78 21.10
C TRP A 57 4.45 7.31 21.26
N ASN A 58 4.16 6.86 22.48
CA ASN A 58 3.75 5.49 22.79
C ASN A 58 2.24 5.26 22.58
N TYR A 59 1.49 6.29 22.18
CA TYR A 59 0.07 6.21 21.86
C TYR A 59 -0.18 6.32 20.36
N ARG A 60 -1.10 5.49 19.87
CA ARG A 60 -1.69 5.62 18.54
C ARG A 60 -3.02 6.35 18.67
N LEU A 61 -3.19 7.45 17.97
CA LEU A 61 -4.48 8.14 17.91
C LEU A 61 -5.42 7.37 16.98
N VAL A 62 -6.58 6.97 17.49
CA VAL A 62 -7.64 6.30 16.73
C VAL A 62 -8.83 7.25 16.62
N SER A 63 -9.28 7.54 15.41
CA SER A 63 -10.47 8.36 15.17
C SER A 63 -11.72 7.47 15.17
N LEU A 64 -12.63 7.69 16.11
CA LEU A 64 -13.93 7.03 16.13
C LEU A 64 -14.93 7.86 15.30
N THR A 65 -15.19 7.43 14.07
CA THR A 65 -16.19 8.03 13.17
C THR A 65 -17.60 7.46 13.39
N SER A 66 -18.59 8.19 12.87
CA SER A 66 -20.01 7.80 12.82
C SER A 66 -20.22 6.42 12.19
N VAL A 67 -21.11 5.60 12.76
CA VAL A 67 -21.36 4.24 12.24
C VAL A 67 -22.01 4.27 10.84
N PRO A 68 -23.01 5.11 10.56
CA PRO A 68 -23.50 5.35 9.19
C PRO A 68 -22.42 5.76 8.19
N SER A 69 -21.45 6.59 8.60
CA SER A 69 -20.30 6.94 7.76
C SER A 69 -19.50 5.69 7.36
N LYS A 70 -19.18 4.82 8.33
CA LYS A 70 -18.44 3.57 8.09
C LYS A 70 -19.18 2.60 7.17
N ILE A 71 -20.50 2.50 7.30
CA ILE A 71 -21.32 1.66 6.40
C ILE A 71 -21.22 2.19 4.97
N THR A 72 -21.33 3.51 4.80
CA THR A 72 -21.22 4.17 3.51
C THR A 72 -19.83 4.00 2.89
N GLU A 73 -18.78 4.23 3.69
CA GLU A 73 -17.38 3.99 3.31
C GLU A 73 -17.19 2.54 2.86
N GLN A 74 -17.73 1.56 3.59
CA GLN A 74 -17.62 0.15 3.25
C GLN A 74 -18.30 -0.19 1.91
N ILE A 75 -19.48 0.36 1.63
CA ILE A 75 -20.18 0.18 0.34
C ILE A 75 -19.36 0.78 -0.81
N LEU A 76 -18.80 1.97 -0.60
CA LEU A 76 -17.94 2.63 -1.57
C LEU A 76 -16.65 1.82 -1.81
N LEU A 77 -16.05 1.31 -0.74
CA LEU A 77 -14.87 0.46 -0.77
C LEU A 77 -15.10 -0.80 -1.61
N GLU A 78 -16.21 -1.51 -1.37
CA GLU A 78 -16.57 -2.71 -2.13
C GLU A 78 -16.82 -2.41 -3.61
N THR A 79 -17.37 -1.23 -3.91
CA THR A 79 -17.59 -0.77 -5.29
C THR A 79 -16.26 -0.49 -5.98
N ILE A 80 -15.34 0.21 -5.31
CA ILE A 80 -13.99 0.50 -5.81
C ILE A 80 -13.21 -0.80 -6.05
N LEU A 81 -13.19 -1.70 -5.08
CA LEU A 81 -12.48 -2.98 -5.19
C LEU A 81 -13.02 -3.83 -6.34
N ARG A 82 -14.34 -3.89 -6.51
CA ARG A 82 -14.98 -4.62 -7.63
C ARG A 82 -14.60 -4.01 -8.98
N HIS A 83 -14.53 -2.68 -9.08
CA HIS A 83 -14.10 -2.01 -10.29
C HIS A 83 -12.62 -2.26 -10.60
N MET A 84 -11.76 -2.31 -9.57
CA MET A 84 -10.35 -2.65 -9.71
C MET A 84 -10.14 -4.09 -10.20
N GLU A 85 -10.91 -5.05 -9.66
CA GLU A 85 -10.91 -6.45 -10.11
C GLU A 85 -11.34 -6.57 -11.58
N ASN A 86 -12.41 -5.90 -11.98
CA ASN A 86 -12.98 -6.02 -13.32
C ASN A 86 -12.13 -5.39 -14.44
N LYS A 87 -11.22 -4.48 -14.10
CA LYS A 87 -10.42 -3.72 -15.07
C LYS A 87 -8.93 -4.04 -15.03
N GLU A 88 -8.50 -5.06 -14.28
CA GLU A 88 -7.08 -5.38 -14.05
C GLU A 88 -6.25 -4.14 -13.67
N VAL A 89 -6.82 -3.25 -12.85
CA VAL A 89 -6.21 -1.95 -12.51
C VAL A 89 -4.93 -2.12 -11.69
N THR A 90 -4.84 -3.21 -10.93
CA THR A 90 -3.66 -3.58 -10.16
C THR A 90 -2.98 -4.76 -10.83
N GLY A 91 -1.70 -4.61 -11.16
CA GLY A 91 -0.90 -5.71 -11.68
C GLY A 91 -0.78 -6.87 -10.68
N ASP A 92 -0.34 -8.03 -11.17
CA ASP A 92 -0.17 -9.24 -10.34
C ASP A 92 0.78 -9.03 -9.15
N SER A 93 1.71 -8.07 -9.28
CA SER A 93 2.67 -7.62 -8.26
C SER A 93 2.03 -7.08 -6.97
N GLN A 94 0.82 -6.53 -7.02
CA GLN A 94 0.14 -5.95 -5.86
C GLN A 94 -0.66 -7.02 -5.11
N HIS A 95 -0.36 -7.21 -3.82
CA HIS A 95 -1.07 -8.19 -2.97
C HIS A 95 -1.88 -7.56 -1.83
N CYS A 96 -1.51 -6.37 -1.34
CA CYS A 96 -2.23 -5.77 -0.23
C CYS A 96 -3.65 -5.35 -0.62
N PHE A 97 -4.63 -5.56 0.26
CA PHE A 97 -6.07 -5.28 0.08
C PHE A 97 -6.68 -5.76 -1.25
N THR A 98 -6.13 -6.83 -1.83
CA THR A 98 -6.69 -7.48 -3.01
C THR A 98 -7.36 -8.78 -2.59
N LYS A 99 -8.57 -9.06 -3.10
CA LYS A 99 -9.32 -10.26 -2.72
C LYS A 99 -8.52 -11.52 -3.07
N GLY A 100 -8.44 -12.45 -2.12
CA GLY A 100 -7.69 -13.70 -2.29
C GLY A 100 -6.17 -13.57 -2.21
N LYS A 101 -5.61 -12.36 -1.99
CA LYS A 101 -4.19 -12.14 -1.77
C LYS A 101 -3.91 -11.84 -0.28
N SER A 102 -2.75 -12.24 0.21
CA SER A 102 -2.31 -12.06 1.60
C SER A 102 -0.81 -11.81 1.65
N CYS A 103 -0.27 -11.51 2.85
CA CYS A 103 1.19 -11.43 3.03
C CYS A 103 1.86 -12.74 2.59
N LEU A 104 1.27 -13.88 2.94
CA LEU A 104 1.81 -15.19 2.58
C LEU A 104 1.82 -15.42 1.07
N THR A 105 0.73 -15.10 0.37
CA THR A 105 0.72 -15.28 -1.09
C THR A 105 1.69 -14.34 -1.79
N ASN A 106 1.94 -13.14 -1.24
CA ASN A 106 2.96 -12.23 -1.76
C ASN A 106 4.36 -12.82 -1.64
N LEU A 107 4.70 -13.30 -0.43
CA LEU A 107 5.98 -13.93 -0.15
C LEU A 107 6.19 -15.15 -1.05
N VAL A 108 5.21 -16.05 -1.14
CA VAL A 108 5.29 -17.26 -1.95
C VAL A 108 5.47 -16.91 -3.43
N ALA A 109 4.64 -16.04 -4.00
CA ALA A 109 4.75 -15.67 -5.42
C ALA A 109 6.10 -15.03 -5.75
N PHE A 110 6.60 -14.15 -4.88
CA PHE A 110 7.87 -13.47 -5.09
C PHE A 110 9.07 -14.42 -4.96
N TYR A 111 9.13 -15.18 -3.86
CA TYR A 111 10.27 -16.06 -3.60
C TYR A 111 10.26 -17.34 -4.44
N ASP A 112 9.12 -17.78 -4.98
CA ASP A 112 9.10 -18.84 -6.01
C ASP A 112 9.91 -18.42 -7.25
N GLY A 113 9.73 -17.17 -7.71
CA GLY A 113 10.54 -16.61 -8.80
C GLY A 113 12.03 -16.48 -8.46
N VAL A 114 12.34 -16.00 -7.24
CA VAL A 114 13.73 -15.86 -6.76
C VAL A 114 14.42 -17.22 -6.62
N THR A 115 13.78 -18.18 -5.98
CA THR A 115 14.31 -19.54 -5.77
C THR A 115 14.54 -20.23 -7.10
N ALA A 116 13.59 -20.16 -8.04
CA ALA A 116 13.75 -20.69 -9.39
C ALA A 116 14.92 -20.06 -10.17
N SER A 117 15.24 -18.78 -9.92
CA SER A 117 16.43 -18.12 -10.47
C SER A 117 17.71 -18.67 -9.84
N VAL A 118 17.76 -18.74 -8.50
CA VAL A 118 18.92 -19.23 -7.74
C VAL A 118 19.22 -20.70 -8.05
N ASP A 119 18.21 -21.54 -8.21
CA ASP A 119 18.34 -22.97 -8.55
C ASP A 119 18.94 -23.17 -9.96
N LYS A 120 18.72 -22.23 -10.88
CA LYS A 120 19.39 -22.17 -12.19
C LYS A 120 20.85 -21.71 -12.09
N GLY A 121 21.39 -21.54 -10.87
CA GLY A 121 22.73 -21.04 -10.62
C GLY A 121 22.89 -19.54 -10.84
N ARG A 122 21.78 -18.79 -10.93
CA ARG A 122 21.81 -17.34 -11.15
C ARG A 122 22.08 -16.60 -9.84
N ALA A 123 22.85 -15.53 -9.94
CA ALA A 123 22.96 -14.55 -8.88
C ALA A 123 21.75 -13.62 -8.98
N THR A 124 21.08 -13.36 -7.87
CA THR A 124 19.88 -12.51 -7.83
C THR A 124 20.06 -11.46 -6.74
N ASP A 125 19.79 -10.21 -7.07
CA ASP A 125 19.75 -9.12 -6.09
C ASP A 125 18.30 -8.73 -5.84
N ILE A 126 17.94 -8.58 -4.57
CA ILE A 126 16.64 -8.10 -4.12
C ILE A 126 16.85 -6.75 -3.46
N ILE A 127 16.13 -5.72 -3.92
CA ILE A 127 16.12 -4.39 -3.36
C ILE A 127 14.80 -4.20 -2.62
N TYR A 128 14.87 -4.03 -1.31
CA TYR A 128 13.74 -3.60 -0.49
C TYR A 128 13.67 -2.08 -0.49
N LEU A 129 12.47 -1.56 -0.68
CA LEU A 129 12.19 -0.14 -0.83
C LEU A 129 11.06 0.26 0.12
N ASP A 130 11.33 1.26 0.96
CA ASP A 130 10.38 1.82 1.93
C ASP A 130 10.03 3.27 1.51
N LEU A 131 8.74 3.58 1.38
CA LEU A 131 8.28 4.94 1.14
C LEU A 131 8.16 5.71 2.47
N CYS A 132 8.73 6.91 2.53
CA CYS A 132 8.60 7.81 3.67
C CYS A 132 7.13 8.18 3.91
N LYS A 133 6.59 7.81 5.08
CA LYS A 133 5.26 8.22 5.57
C LYS A 133 4.20 8.12 4.46
N ALA A 134 4.09 6.93 3.88
CA ALA A 134 3.42 6.74 2.61
C ALA A 134 1.96 7.26 2.61
N PHE A 135 1.21 7.04 3.69
CA PHE A 135 -0.16 7.53 3.82
C PHE A 135 -0.28 9.04 4.10
N ASP A 136 0.68 9.64 4.80
CA ASP A 136 0.64 11.07 5.16
C ASP A 136 1.06 11.98 4.00
N THR A 137 1.80 11.43 3.04
CA THR A 137 2.45 12.19 1.96
C THR A 137 1.59 12.26 0.69
N VAL A 138 0.56 11.42 0.58
CA VAL A 138 -0.31 11.36 -0.60
C VAL A 138 -1.10 12.66 -0.75
N LEU A 139 -0.81 13.39 -1.81
CA LEU A 139 -1.54 14.61 -2.13
C LEU A 139 -2.91 14.29 -2.76
N HIS A 140 -3.97 14.85 -2.18
CA HIS A 140 -5.35 14.61 -2.62
C HIS A 140 -5.59 14.91 -4.10
N ASN A 141 -5.01 15.98 -4.66
CA ASN A 141 -5.18 16.34 -6.06
C ASN A 141 -4.56 15.30 -7.01
N ILE A 142 -3.39 14.74 -6.67
CA ILE A 142 -2.75 13.68 -7.45
C ILE A 142 -3.58 12.40 -7.36
N LEU A 143 -4.04 12.05 -6.15
CA LEU A 143 -4.88 10.87 -5.93
C LEU A 143 -6.19 10.94 -6.72
N VAL A 144 -6.90 12.06 -6.66
CA VAL A 144 -8.12 12.30 -7.45
C VAL A 144 -7.83 12.17 -8.94
N SER A 145 -6.74 12.77 -9.43
CA SER A 145 -6.35 12.68 -10.84
C SER A 145 -6.08 11.23 -11.29
N LYS A 146 -5.48 10.40 -10.42
CA LYS A 146 -5.27 8.98 -10.71
C LYS A 146 -6.58 8.20 -10.72
N LEU A 147 -7.48 8.47 -9.79
CA LEU A 147 -8.79 7.83 -9.75
C LEU A 147 -9.62 8.15 -11.00
N GLU A 148 -9.63 9.40 -11.45
CA GLU A 148 -10.31 9.79 -12.69
C GLU A 148 -9.73 9.05 -13.92
N ARG A 149 -8.41 8.82 -13.98
CA ARG A 149 -7.78 8.02 -15.05
C ARG A 149 -8.21 6.56 -15.05
N HIS A 150 -8.54 6.00 -13.90
CA HIS A 150 -9.09 4.64 -13.78
C HIS A 150 -10.61 4.59 -14.07
N GLY A 151 -11.22 5.73 -14.42
CA GLY A 151 -12.62 5.85 -14.79
C GLY A 151 -13.56 5.89 -13.60
N PHE A 152 -13.08 6.31 -12.42
CA PHE A 152 -13.95 6.68 -11.31
C PHE A 152 -14.55 8.06 -11.57
N ASP A 153 -15.84 8.23 -11.29
CA ASP A 153 -16.51 9.52 -11.38
C ASP A 153 -16.05 10.48 -10.27
N ARG A 154 -16.27 11.77 -10.48
CA ARG A 154 -15.87 12.85 -9.55
C ARG A 154 -16.45 12.67 -8.14
N TRP A 155 -17.62 12.06 -7.99
CA TRP A 155 -18.26 11.87 -6.69
C TRP A 155 -17.59 10.74 -5.91
N THR A 156 -17.27 9.63 -6.59
CA THR A 156 -16.43 8.57 -6.03
C THR A 156 -15.08 9.09 -5.56
N THR A 157 -14.45 10.00 -6.31
CA THR A 157 -13.14 10.57 -5.93
C THR A 157 -13.21 11.56 -4.77
N GLN A 158 -14.29 12.35 -4.68
CA GLN A 158 -14.50 13.32 -3.59
C GLN A 158 -14.85 12.63 -2.26
N TRP A 159 -15.68 11.59 -2.31
CA TRP A 159 -16.03 10.77 -1.14
C TRP A 159 -14.93 9.80 -0.72
N GLY A 160 -14.22 9.23 -1.70
CA GLY A 160 -13.25 8.16 -1.47
C GLY A 160 -12.05 8.56 -0.61
N SER A 161 -11.78 9.86 -0.40
CA SER A 161 -10.66 10.36 0.42
C SER A 161 -10.56 9.75 1.83
N VAL A 162 -11.67 9.22 2.36
CA VAL A 162 -11.76 8.56 3.67
C VAL A 162 -11.24 7.10 3.63
N LEU A 163 -11.14 6.47 2.46
CA LEU A 163 -10.72 5.08 2.25
C LEU A 163 -9.19 4.92 2.10
N GLY A 164 -8.42 5.72 2.84
CA GLY A 164 -6.97 5.91 2.70
C GLY A 164 -6.15 4.66 2.31
N PRO A 165 -6.29 3.51 2.99
CA PRO A 165 -5.53 2.29 2.68
C PRO A 165 -5.75 1.72 1.27
N VAL A 166 -6.99 1.69 0.78
CA VAL A 166 -7.28 1.10 -0.55
C VAL A 166 -7.01 2.11 -1.66
N LEU A 167 -7.27 3.39 -1.40
CA LEU A 167 -6.87 4.45 -2.33
C LEU A 167 -5.36 4.50 -2.53
N PHE A 168 -4.57 4.17 -1.49
CA PHE A 168 -3.14 4.08 -1.61
C PHE A 168 -2.69 3.01 -2.61
N ASN A 169 -3.37 1.87 -2.67
CA ASN A 169 -3.07 0.85 -3.67
C ASN A 169 -3.29 1.34 -5.11
N ILE A 170 -4.37 2.11 -5.34
CA ILE A 170 -4.60 2.76 -6.64
C ILE A 170 -3.53 3.82 -6.89
N PHE A 171 -3.11 4.53 -5.84
CA PHE A 171 -2.06 5.53 -5.96
C PHE A 171 -0.72 4.93 -6.40
N VAL A 172 -0.35 3.75 -5.89
CA VAL A 172 0.92 3.08 -6.24
C VAL A 172 0.79 2.06 -7.37
N SER A 173 -0.39 1.88 -7.96
CA SER A 173 -0.60 0.88 -9.02
C SER A 173 0.26 1.18 -10.26
N ASP A 174 0.39 2.44 -10.63
CA ASP A 174 1.17 2.88 -11.79
C ASP A 174 2.69 2.76 -11.62
N MET A 175 3.18 2.37 -10.44
CA MET A 175 4.58 1.94 -10.29
C MET A 175 4.89 0.73 -11.18
N ASP A 176 3.93 -0.18 -11.39
CA ASP A 176 4.15 -1.38 -12.22
C ASP A 176 4.49 -1.01 -13.67
N ASN A 177 3.96 0.11 -14.14
CA ASN A 177 4.14 0.58 -15.51
C ASN A 177 5.56 1.12 -15.78
N VAL A 178 6.36 1.37 -14.74
CA VAL A 178 7.71 1.92 -14.88
C VAL A 178 8.81 0.88 -14.62
N ILE A 179 8.45 -0.35 -14.25
CA ILE A 179 9.40 -1.40 -13.85
C ILE A 179 9.46 -2.52 -14.88
N GLU A 180 10.70 -2.93 -15.21
CA GLU A 180 10.96 -4.08 -16.10
C GLU A 180 11.33 -5.35 -15.32
N CYS A 181 12.00 -5.20 -14.18
CA CYS A 181 12.41 -6.31 -13.33
C CYS A 181 11.23 -6.94 -12.58
N THR A 182 11.48 -8.06 -11.90
CA THR A 182 10.44 -8.68 -11.07
C THR A 182 10.14 -7.76 -9.89
N PHE A 183 8.88 -7.39 -9.74
CA PHE A 183 8.45 -6.39 -8.77
C PHE A 183 7.28 -6.91 -7.95
N SER A 184 7.28 -6.62 -6.66
CA SER A 184 6.25 -7.06 -5.73
C SER A 184 5.96 -5.97 -4.71
N LYS A 185 4.68 -5.81 -4.38
CA LYS A 185 4.18 -4.75 -3.52
C LYS A 185 3.18 -5.26 -2.50
N PHE A 186 3.30 -4.75 -1.29
CA PHE A 186 2.32 -4.89 -0.23
C PHE A 186 2.15 -3.56 0.50
N ALA A 187 1.19 -2.75 0.02
CA ALA A 187 1.03 -1.37 0.43
C ALA A 187 2.32 -0.57 0.24
N ASP A 188 2.94 -0.05 1.31
CA ASP A 188 4.17 0.73 1.28
C ASP A 188 5.45 -0.13 1.20
N ASP A 189 5.36 -1.41 1.57
CA ASP A 189 6.47 -2.36 1.42
C ASP A 189 6.57 -2.76 -0.05
N THR A 190 7.66 -2.37 -0.70
CA THR A 190 7.90 -2.67 -2.11
C THR A 190 9.26 -3.33 -2.29
N LYS A 191 9.34 -4.30 -3.20
CA LYS A 191 10.58 -5.04 -3.46
C LYS A 191 10.75 -5.31 -4.95
N LEU A 192 11.99 -5.13 -5.39
CA LEU A 192 12.43 -5.30 -6.77
C LEU A 192 13.50 -6.39 -6.80
N CYS A 193 13.44 -7.32 -7.73
CA CYS A 193 14.52 -8.28 -7.91
C CYS A 193 14.85 -8.55 -9.37
N GLY A 194 16.11 -8.89 -9.61
CA GLY A 194 16.62 -9.21 -10.93
C GLY A 194 17.82 -10.14 -10.87
N ALA A 195 18.02 -10.92 -11.93
CA ALA A 195 19.20 -11.74 -12.09
C ALA A 195 20.39 -10.84 -12.48
N VAL A 196 21.51 -10.98 -11.78
CA VAL A 196 22.67 -10.07 -11.85
C VAL A 196 23.98 -10.77 -12.23
N ASN A 197 23.87 -11.95 -12.86
CA ASN A 197 25.03 -12.66 -13.40
C ASN A 197 25.82 -11.86 -14.43
N MET A 198 25.14 -10.96 -15.14
CA MET A 198 25.70 -10.09 -16.18
C MET A 198 25.48 -8.62 -15.81
N LEU A 199 26.32 -7.74 -16.34
CA LEU A 199 26.20 -6.28 -16.15
C LEU A 199 24.83 -5.75 -16.58
N GLU A 200 24.25 -6.32 -17.64
CA GLU A 200 22.92 -5.95 -18.13
C GLU A 200 21.83 -6.05 -17.05
N GLY A 201 21.88 -7.09 -16.21
CA GLY A 201 20.91 -7.30 -15.13
C GLY A 201 21.07 -6.30 -13.99
N ARG A 202 22.33 -5.96 -13.65
CA ARG A 202 22.62 -4.87 -12.71
C ARG A 202 22.10 -3.54 -13.25
N ASP A 203 22.38 -3.25 -14.51
CA ASP A 203 21.99 -2.00 -15.15
C ASP A 203 20.46 -1.91 -15.29
N ALA A 204 19.76 -3.03 -15.49
CA ALA A 204 18.30 -3.08 -15.46
C ALA A 204 17.73 -2.67 -14.10
N ILE A 205 18.25 -3.25 -13.00
CA ILE A 205 17.82 -2.88 -11.64
C ILE A 205 18.09 -1.39 -11.39
N GLN A 206 19.27 -0.86 -11.75
CA GLN A 206 19.56 0.56 -11.57
C GLN A 206 18.63 1.46 -12.39
N ARG A 207 18.33 1.10 -13.66
CA ARG A 207 17.37 1.85 -14.49
C ARG A 207 15.99 1.87 -13.87
N ASP A 208 15.54 0.76 -13.30
CA ASP A 208 14.26 0.66 -12.61
C ASP A 208 14.24 1.52 -11.33
N LEU A 209 15.32 1.54 -10.55
CA LEU A 209 15.47 2.46 -9.41
C LEU A 209 15.40 3.94 -9.85
N ASP A 210 16.07 4.31 -10.94
CA ASP A 210 16.04 5.68 -11.49
C ASP A 210 14.64 6.05 -12.02
N ARG A 211 13.87 5.07 -12.50
CA ARG A 211 12.47 5.24 -12.90
C ARG A 211 11.55 5.40 -11.68
N LEU A 212 11.73 4.59 -10.64
CA LEU A 212 11.00 4.73 -9.37
C LEU A 212 11.27 6.07 -8.69
N GLU A 213 12.51 6.56 -8.74
CA GLU A 213 12.83 7.88 -8.21
C GLU A 213 12.10 9.00 -8.96
N ARG A 214 12.08 8.94 -10.29
CA ARG A 214 11.30 9.89 -11.11
C ARG A 214 9.81 9.79 -10.83
N TRP A 215 9.29 8.57 -10.70
CA TRP A 215 7.90 8.34 -10.30
C TRP A 215 7.61 8.97 -8.94
N ALA A 216 8.48 8.78 -7.95
CA ALA A 216 8.31 9.34 -6.61
C ALA A 216 8.31 10.88 -6.66
N CYS A 217 9.20 11.48 -7.44
CA CYS A 217 9.25 12.92 -7.65
C CYS A 217 7.94 13.48 -8.23
N VAL A 218 7.42 12.87 -9.30
CA VAL A 218 6.14 13.27 -9.94
C VAL A 218 4.96 13.12 -8.99
N ASN A 219 5.00 12.11 -8.12
CA ASN A 219 3.96 11.82 -7.13
C ASN A 219 4.17 12.53 -5.79
N CYS A 220 5.17 13.41 -5.68
CA CYS A 220 5.56 14.10 -4.45
C CYS A 220 5.89 13.17 -3.27
N MET A 221 6.33 11.95 -3.56
CA MET A 221 6.74 10.94 -2.59
C MET A 221 8.27 10.93 -2.43
N LYS A 222 8.74 10.30 -1.35
CA LYS A 222 10.17 10.09 -1.10
C LYS A 222 10.41 8.67 -0.58
N PHE A 223 11.55 8.10 -0.93
CA PHE A 223 12.01 6.85 -0.33
C PHE A 223 12.75 7.11 0.98
N ASN A 224 12.60 6.19 1.92
CA ASN A 224 13.29 6.15 3.18
C ASN A 224 14.60 5.38 3.03
N LYS A 225 15.63 6.12 2.63
CA LYS A 225 16.94 5.56 2.28
C LYS A 225 17.53 4.65 3.36
N ALA A 226 17.37 5.03 4.63
CA ALA A 226 17.92 4.28 5.76
C ALA A 226 17.27 2.90 5.96
N LYS A 227 16.07 2.70 5.40
CA LYS A 227 15.37 1.42 5.43
C LYS A 227 15.41 0.66 4.11
N CYS A 228 15.82 1.31 3.02
CA CYS A 228 16.05 0.61 1.78
C CYS A 228 17.32 -0.25 1.93
N GLN A 229 17.23 -1.52 1.55
CA GLN A 229 18.30 -2.49 1.76
C GLN A 229 18.45 -3.41 0.54
N VAL A 230 19.66 -3.90 0.31
CA VAL A 230 19.98 -4.86 -0.74
C VAL A 230 20.30 -6.21 -0.12
N LEU A 231 19.58 -7.24 -0.55
CA LEU A 231 19.86 -8.64 -0.21
C LEU A 231 20.40 -9.38 -1.42
N HIS A 232 21.66 -9.80 -1.32
CA HIS A 232 22.37 -10.53 -2.38
C HIS A 232 22.20 -12.04 -2.24
N MET A 233 21.61 -12.69 -3.24
CA MET A 233 21.36 -14.13 -3.26
C MET A 233 22.14 -14.86 -4.35
N GLY A 234 22.46 -16.14 -4.09
CA GLY A 234 23.18 -17.03 -5.01
C GLY A 234 24.68 -17.16 -4.72
N ARG A 235 25.25 -18.35 -4.98
CA ARG A 235 26.60 -18.73 -4.52
C ARG A 235 27.75 -17.88 -5.11
N ARG A 236 27.57 -17.28 -6.28
CA ARG A 236 28.59 -16.48 -6.99
C ARG A 236 28.11 -15.06 -7.27
N ASN A 237 27.34 -14.49 -6.33
CA ASN A 237 26.80 -13.15 -6.50
C ASN A 237 27.94 -12.10 -6.49
N PRO A 238 28.04 -11.22 -7.53
CA PRO A 238 29.05 -10.16 -7.59
C PRO A 238 28.91 -9.07 -6.52
N LYS A 239 27.76 -9.02 -5.82
CA LYS A 239 27.40 -8.00 -4.83
C LYS A 239 27.45 -6.59 -5.41
N HIS A 240 26.61 -6.35 -6.41
CA HIS A 240 26.57 -5.04 -7.07
C HIS A 240 26.03 -3.97 -6.13
N ASN A 241 26.58 -2.77 -6.25
CA ASN A 241 26.07 -1.61 -5.51
C ASN A 241 25.07 -0.83 -6.38
N TYR A 242 24.02 -0.34 -5.72
CA TYR A 242 22.93 0.42 -6.31
C TYR A 242 22.81 1.79 -5.65
N ARG A 243 22.30 2.76 -6.42
CA ARG A 243 22.04 4.11 -5.92
C ARG A 243 20.56 4.43 -5.96
N LEU A 244 20.11 5.16 -4.93
CA LEU A 244 18.78 5.73 -4.85
C LEU A 244 18.89 7.14 -4.27
N SER A 245 18.37 8.14 -4.97
CA SER A 245 18.44 9.54 -4.52
C SER A 245 19.84 10.02 -4.21
N GLY A 246 20.75 9.71 -5.12
CA GLY A 246 22.15 10.15 -5.10
C GLY A 246 23.05 9.36 -4.15
N GLU A 247 22.52 8.53 -3.26
CA GLU A 247 23.25 7.80 -2.22
C GLU A 247 23.28 6.29 -2.52
N TRP A 248 24.23 5.58 -1.90
CA TRP A 248 24.34 4.12 -2.01
C TRP A 248 23.35 3.44 -1.09
N ILE A 249 22.64 2.43 -1.58
CA ILE A 249 21.80 1.56 -0.76
C ILE A 249 22.71 0.58 -0.02
N GLU A 250 22.49 0.41 1.28
CA GLU A 250 23.26 -0.53 2.09
C GLU A 250 22.87 -1.98 1.76
N SER A 251 23.83 -2.89 1.89
CA SER A 251 23.61 -4.32 1.74
C SER A 251 23.45 -4.97 3.10
N SER A 252 22.50 -5.90 3.21
CA SER A 252 22.24 -6.63 4.45
C SER A 252 22.30 -8.14 4.22
N PRO A 253 22.81 -8.93 5.18
CA PRO A 253 22.86 -10.40 5.07
C PRO A 253 21.49 -11.08 5.23
N GLU A 254 20.52 -10.38 5.83
CA GLU A 254 19.16 -10.85 6.12
C GLU A 254 18.20 -9.67 6.19
N GLU A 255 16.96 -9.84 5.74
CA GLU A 255 15.95 -8.77 5.74
C GLU A 255 14.61 -9.28 6.24
N THR A 256 13.87 -8.42 6.94
CA THR A 256 12.51 -8.75 7.39
C THR A 256 11.50 -8.34 6.33
N ASP A 257 10.88 -9.32 5.68
CA ASP A 257 9.89 -9.14 4.62
C ASP A 257 8.52 -9.58 5.13
N LEU A 258 7.60 -8.62 5.31
CA LEU A 258 6.24 -8.85 5.80
C LEU A 258 6.17 -9.66 7.11
N GLY A 259 7.17 -9.46 7.98
CA GLY A 259 7.27 -10.10 9.29
C GLY A 259 8.01 -11.45 9.29
N VAL A 260 8.57 -11.87 8.16
CA VAL A 260 9.40 -13.07 8.03
C VAL A 260 10.85 -12.66 7.82
N LEU A 261 11.79 -13.22 8.59
CA LEU A 261 13.21 -12.96 8.37
C LEU A 261 13.72 -13.85 7.23
N VAL A 262 14.34 -13.24 6.21
CA VAL A 262 14.87 -13.96 5.05
C VAL A 262 16.37 -13.69 4.91
N ASP A 263 17.17 -14.75 4.97
CA ASP A 263 18.62 -14.66 4.80
C ASP A 263 19.07 -14.91 3.34
N LYS A 264 20.34 -14.61 3.06
CA LYS A 264 20.98 -14.89 1.75
C LYS A 264 20.97 -16.36 1.30
N LYS A 265 20.64 -17.30 2.19
CA LYS A 265 20.52 -18.74 1.91
C LYS A 265 19.08 -19.17 1.68
N LEU A 266 18.13 -18.21 1.64
CA LEU A 266 16.68 -18.47 1.55
C LEU A 266 16.13 -19.23 2.77
N THR A 267 16.78 -19.09 3.93
CA THR A 267 16.21 -19.53 5.21
C THR A 267 15.15 -18.51 5.63
N MET A 268 13.94 -18.99 5.93
CA MET A 268 12.81 -18.17 6.37
C MET A 268 12.43 -18.55 7.80
N THR A 269 12.52 -17.61 8.75
CA THR A 269 12.21 -17.82 10.18
C THR A 269 11.28 -16.77 10.75
#